data_AF-X1G7B2-F1
#
_entry.id   AF-X1G7B2-F1
#
_cell.length_a   1.000
_cell.length_b   1.000
_cell.length_c   1.000
_cell.angle_alpha   90.00
_cell.angle_beta   90.00
_cell.angle_gamma   90.00
#
_symmetry.space_group_name_H-M   'P 1'
#
loop_
_entity.id
_entity.type
_entity.pdbx_description
1 polymer ?
#
loop_
_entity_poly.entity_id
_entity_poly.type
_entity_poly.pdbx_seq_one_letter_code
_entity_poly.pdbx_strand_id
1 'polypeptide(L)'
;MDFVGNAGRHKLVTSADILGGRYTDEVVELAKKTAEDDSNEHKKPVDVITELQKAEREIAKRHQQREDAEARDHLLLRARYSTAKINPFNVLDVDPRREAPWHKDRPLTPKQNAFLEKNGVAIDGLSFTHGSQIIDTLLKRREQGVCTYKQAKCLQKAGFDTTEMEFQRAGKLIGALAAVKWQPWRLPPDLRPQSN
;
A
#
# COMPACT_ATOMS: atom_id res chain seq x y z
N MET A 1 24.22 65.82 -9.70
CA MET A 1 24.81 64.78 -8.84
C MET A 1 23.66 64.01 -8.23
N ASP A 2 23.32 62.88 -8.84
CA ASP A 2 22.23 62.01 -8.43
C ASP A 2 22.81 60.95 -7.46
N PHE A 3 22.28 60.85 -6.24
CA PHE A 3 22.81 60.01 -5.15
C PHE A 3 21.95 58.78 -4.86
N VAL A 4 21.12 58.34 -5.80
CA VAL A 4 20.25 57.16 -5.61
C VAL A 4 20.84 55.94 -6.32
N GLY A 5 22.06 55.56 -5.93
CA GLY A 5 22.88 54.62 -6.70
C GLY A 5 23.46 53.45 -5.89
N ASN A 6 22.80 52.94 -4.84
CA ASN A 6 23.12 51.60 -4.30
C ASN A 6 22.06 51.00 -3.34
N ALA A 7 20.84 51.57 -3.25
CA ALA A 7 19.86 51.21 -2.22
C ALA A 7 19.03 49.93 -2.51
N GLY A 8 19.61 48.95 -3.22
CA GLY A 8 18.84 47.78 -3.72
C GLY A 8 19.49 46.41 -3.50
N ARG A 9 20.67 46.31 -2.87
CA ARG A 9 21.39 45.03 -2.67
C ARG A 9 21.43 44.56 -1.21
N HIS A 10 20.55 45.05 -0.35
CA HIS A 10 20.45 44.64 1.04
C HIS A 10 19.27 43.69 1.21
N LYS A 11 19.54 42.47 1.71
CA LYS A 11 18.48 41.60 2.23
C LYS A 11 17.95 42.27 3.50
N LEU A 12 16.68 42.65 3.51
CA LEU A 12 16.04 43.18 4.72
C LEU A 12 16.04 42.08 5.79
N VAL A 13 16.74 42.35 6.90
CA VAL A 13 16.80 41.45 8.05
C VAL A 13 15.70 41.88 9.02
N THR A 14 14.82 40.94 9.36
CA THR A 14 13.68 41.18 10.26
C THR A 14 14.02 40.65 11.65
N SER A 15 13.34 41.13 12.70
CA SER A 15 13.53 40.63 14.08
C SER A 15 13.37 39.10 14.18
N ALA A 16 12.55 38.49 13.31
CA ALA A 16 12.41 37.04 13.19
C ALA A 16 13.67 36.32 12.67
N ASP A 17 14.51 36.98 11.86
CA ASP A 17 15.79 36.42 11.39
C ASP A 17 16.85 36.36 12.51
N ILE A 18 16.81 37.32 13.44
CA ILE A 18 17.75 37.40 14.56
C ILE A 18 17.32 36.42 15.67
N LEU A 19 16.02 36.39 15.98
CA LEU A 19 15.46 35.55 17.04
C LEU A 19 15.18 34.11 16.59
N GLY A 20 15.13 33.87 15.28
CA GLY A 20 14.79 32.60 14.65
C GLY A 20 15.90 31.56 14.58
N GLY A 21 17.13 31.86 15.00
CA GLY A 21 18.29 30.98 14.82
C GLY A 21 18.23 29.59 15.49
N ARG A 22 17.20 29.31 16.28
CA ARG A 22 16.93 27.99 16.87
C ARG A 22 15.81 27.21 16.17
N TYR A 23 15.11 27.84 15.23
CA TYR A 23 13.98 27.28 14.50
C TYR A 23 14.39 26.98 13.06
N THR A 24 13.66 26.10 12.39
CA THR A 24 13.91 25.79 10.98
C THR A 24 13.50 26.98 10.09
N ASP A 25 14.11 27.09 8.91
CA ASP A 25 13.83 28.18 7.97
C ASP A 25 12.33 28.26 7.61
N GLU A 26 11.65 27.12 7.54
CA GLU A 26 10.20 27.03 7.29
C GLU A 26 9.36 27.65 8.42
N VAL A 27 9.78 27.50 9.68
CA VAL A 27 9.12 28.11 10.85
C VAL A 27 9.34 29.62 10.85
N VAL A 28 10.55 30.06 10.52
CA VAL A 28 10.91 31.49 10.47
C VAL A 28 10.14 32.20 9.36
N GLU A 29 10.01 31.58 8.18
CA GLU A 29 9.27 32.14 7.05
C GLU A 29 7.76 32.21 7.33
N LEU A 30 7.19 31.17 7.95
CA LEU A 30 5.79 31.17 8.34
C LEU A 30 5.49 32.22 9.41
N ALA A 31 6.36 32.35 10.43
CA ALA A 31 6.22 33.36 11.47
C ALA A 31 6.34 34.79 10.94
N LYS A 32 7.23 35.04 9.96
CA LYS A 32 7.31 36.35 9.29
C LYS A 32 6.02 36.70 8.57
N LYS A 33 5.48 35.76 7.80
CA LYS A 33 4.24 35.97 7.06
C LYS A 33 3.07 36.26 7.99
N THR A 34 2.92 35.48 9.07
CA THR A 34 1.87 35.69 10.06
C THR A 34 2.04 37.02 10.80
N ALA A 35 3.27 37.40 11.16
CA ALA A 35 3.53 38.69 11.79
C ALA A 35 3.27 39.88 10.86
N GLU A 36 3.59 39.77 9.57
CA GLU A 36 3.26 40.78 8.54
C GLU A 36 1.75 40.94 8.38
N ASP A 37 1.02 39.83 8.25
CA ASP A 37 -0.44 39.83 8.12
C ASP A 37 -1.12 40.43 9.37
N ASP A 38 -0.72 40.01 10.57
CA ASP A 38 -1.27 40.51 11.84
C ASP A 38 -0.95 41.99 12.07
N SER A 39 0.24 42.43 11.69
CA SER A 39 0.65 43.84 11.82
C SER A 39 -0.14 44.75 10.87
N ASN A 40 -0.44 44.28 9.66
CA ASN A 40 -1.23 45.02 8.67
C ASN A 40 -2.71 45.10 9.07
N GLU A 41 -3.25 44.02 9.64
CA GLU A 41 -4.67 43.92 9.99
C GLU A 41 -4.99 44.61 11.32
N HIS A 42 -4.15 44.46 12.34
CA HIS A 42 -4.45 44.92 13.70
C HIS A 42 -3.67 46.18 14.11
N LYS A 43 -2.68 46.66 13.31
CA LYS A 43 -1.80 47.81 13.59
C LYS A 43 -1.20 47.80 15.02
N LYS A 44 -1.02 46.62 15.61
CA LYS A 44 -0.50 46.43 16.96
C LYS A 44 0.89 45.78 16.88
N PRO A 45 1.80 46.10 17.83
CA PRO A 45 3.09 45.41 17.90
C PRO A 45 2.87 43.90 18.12
N VAL A 46 3.43 43.10 17.23
CA VAL A 46 3.37 41.63 17.31
C VAL A 46 4.63 41.13 18.02
N ASP A 47 4.46 40.23 19.00
CA ASP A 47 5.60 39.59 19.67
C ASP A 47 6.12 38.42 18.81
N VAL A 48 7.25 38.67 18.15
CA VAL A 48 7.91 37.75 17.23
C VAL A 48 8.24 36.39 17.86
N ILE A 49 8.52 36.35 19.17
CA ILE A 49 8.83 35.09 19.85
C ILE A 49 7.57 34.22 19.95
N THR A 50 6.42 34.83 20.21
CA THR A 50 5.15 34.12 20.30
C THR A 50 4.70 33.59 18.93
N GLU A 51 4.94 34.34 17.86
CA GLU A 51 4.63 33.90 16.50
C GLU A 51 5.53 32.75 16.05
N LEU A 52 6.82 32.77 16.39
CA LEU A 52 7.73 31.64 16.13
C LEU A 52 7.25 30.35 16.82
N GLN A 53 6.79 30.44 18.08
CA GLN A 53 6.26 29.29 18.81
C GLN A 53 4.93 28.78 18.23
N LYS A 54 4.06 29.68 17.77
CA LYS A 54 2.82 29.30 17.08
C LYS A 54 3.12 28.60 15.75
N ALA A 55 4.07 29.14 14.97
CA ALA A 55 4.50 28.59 13.70
C ALA A 55 5.10 27.17 13.86
N GLU A 56 5.93 26.97 14.87
CA GLU A 56 6.49 25.64 15.19
C GLU A 56 5.40 24.61 15.51
N ARG A 57 4.42 24.98 16.35
CA ARG A 57 3.30 24.10 16.70
C ARG A 57 2.43 23.76 15.50
N GLU A 58 2.18 24.74 14.63
CA GLU A 58 1.39 24.57 13.41
C GLU A 58 2.10 23.63 12.41
N ILE A 59 3.41 23.80 12.22
CA ILE A 59 4.21 22.93 11.36
C ILE A 59 4.25 21.50 11.95
N ALA A 60 4.52 21.34 13.24
CA ALA A 60 4.51 20.05 13.90
C ALA A 60 3.15 19.32 13.75
N LYS A 61 2.04 20.06 13.90
CA LYS A 61 0.69 19.53 13.70
C LYS A 61 0.44 19.10 12.25
N ARG A 62 0.94 19.85 11.27
CA ARG A 62 0.86 19.49 9.84
C ARG A 62 1.65 18.23 9.51
N HIS A 63 2.85 18.08 10.09
CA HIS A 63 3.64 16.86 9.94
C HIS A 63 2.92 15.66 10.55
N GLN A 64 2.44 15.79 11.78
CA GLN A 64 1.71 14.73 12.46
C GLN A 64 0.43 14.33 11.70
N GLN A 65 -0.31 15.31 11.15
CA GLN A 65 -1.50 15.04 10.34
C GLN A 65 -1.18 14.33 9.02
N ARG A 66 -0.04 14.63 8.39
CA ARG A 66 0.42 13.93 7.18
C ARG A 66 0.81 12.49 7.50
N GLU A 67 1.57 12.27 8.56
CA GLU A 67 1.94 10.93 9.02
C GLU A 67 0.71 10.10 9.40
N ASP A 68 -0.25 10.70 10.11
CA ASP A 68 -1.51 10.05 10.46
C ASP A 68 -2.37 9.72 9.21
N ALA A 69 -2.39 10.60 8.20
CA ALA A 69 -3.10 10.36 6.94
C ALA A 69 -2.45 9.22 6.14
N GLU A 70 -1.12 9.21 6.03
CA GLU A 70 -0.36 8.14 5.38
C GLU A 70 -0.53 6.81 6.11
N ALA A 71 -0.51 6.82 7.44
CA ALA A 71 -0.77 5.64 8.27
C ALA A 71 -2.20 5.12 8.10
N ARG A 72 -3.19 6.01 8.01
CA ARG A 72 -4.59 5.66 7.75
C ARG A 72 -4.80 5.10 6.35
N ASP A 73 -4.17 5.66 5.33
CA ASP A 73 -4.25 5.13 3.97
C ASP A 73 -3.62 3.74 3.89
N HIS A 74 -2.47 3.53 4.53
CA HIS A 74 -1.86 2.22 4.65
C HIS A 74 -2.72 1.23 5.45
N LEU A 75 -3.43 1.69 6.48
CA LEU A 75 -4.36 0.87 7.27
C LEU A 75 -5.64 0.53 6.49
N LEU A 76 -6.20 1.48 5.73
CA LEU A 76 -7.36 1.26 4.86
C LEU A 76 -7.02 0.30 3.71
N LEU A 77 -5.80 0.39 3.16
CA LEU A 77 -5.25 -0.62 2.26
C LEU A 77 -5.09 -1.97 2.96
N ARG A 78 -4.71 -2.05 4.23
CA ARG A 78 -4.71 -3.34 4.96
C ARG A 78 -6.12 -3.87 5.25
N ALA A 79 -7.06 -2.99 5.60
CA ALA A 79 -8.42 -3.33 6.01
C ALA A 79 -9.30 -3.77 4.83
N ARG A 80 -9.16 -3.13 3.64
CA ARG A 80 -9.81 -3.61 2.40
C ARG A 80 -9.31 -4.98 1.96
N TYR A 81 -8.15 -5.41 2.46
CA TYR A 81 -7.49 -6.66 2.11
C TYR A 81 -7.51 -7.69 3.24
N SER A 82 -8.32 -7.51 4.29
CA SER A 82 -8.60 -8.57 5.27
C SER A 82 -9.56 -9.61 4.68
N THR A 83 -9.20 -10.13 3.51
CA THR A 83 -9.62 -11.45 3.06
C THR A 83 -8.78 -12.41 3.88
N ALA A 84 -9.38 -13.39 4.57
CA ALA A 84 -8.66 -14.42 5.33
C ALA A 84 -7.34 -14.78 4.64
N LYS A 85 -6.22 -14.76 5.39
CA LYS A 85 -4.86 -14.96 4.89
C LYS A 85 -4.73 -16.40 4.35
N ILE A 86 -5.23 -16.60 3.14
CA ILE A 86 -5.19 -17.87 2.42
C ILE A 86 -3.76 -18.03 1.95
N ASN A 87 -3.08 -19.03 2.48
CA ASN A 87 -1.73 -19.39 2.04
C ASN A 87 -1.79 -19.82 0.56
N PRO A 88 -1.07 -19.14 -0.36
CA PRO A 88 -1.06 -19.49 -1.78
C PRO A 88 -0.63 -20.92 -2.07
N PHE A 89 0.24 -21.48 -1.22
CA PHE A 89 0.76 -22.84 -1.34
C PHE A 89 -0.33 -23.90 -1.19
N ASN A 90 -1.25 -23.72 -0.22
CA ASN A 90 -2.38 -24.62 0.00
C ASN A 90 -3.36 -24.61 -1.19
N VAL A 91 -3.49 -23.46 -1.87
CA VAL A 91 -4.37 -23.34 -3.04
C VAL A 91 -3.77 -24.05 -4.25
N LEU A 92 -2.45 -24.00 -4.37
CA LEU A 92 -1.73 -24.62 -5.49
C LEU A 92 -1.40 -26.09 -5.24
N ASP A 93 -1.58 -26.57 -4.02
CA ASP A 93 -1.20 -27.91 -3.57
C ASP A 93 0.31 -28.17 -3.79
N VAL A 94 1.13 -27.18 -3.37
CA VAL A 94 2.59 -27.20 -3.55
C VAL A 94 3.27 -26.91 -2.23
N ASP A 95 4.23 -27.75 -1.85
CA ASP A 95 5.04 -27.50 -0.66
C ASP A 95 6.03 -26.34 -0.87
N PRO A 96 6.14 -25.41 0.10
CA PRO A 96 7.07 -24.31 0.01
C PRO A 96 8.52 -24.81 0.03
N ARG A 97 9.34 -24.32 -0.91
CA ARG A 97 10.77 -24.61 -0.93
C ARG A 97 11.46 -23.99 0.28
N ARG A 98 12.48 -24.68 0.79
CA ARG A 98 13.40 -24.14 1.79
C ARG A 98 14.14 -22.94 1.21
N GLU A 99 14.14 -21.84 1.95
CA GLU A 99 14.87 -20.64 1.56
C GLU A 99 16.37 -20.84 1.77
N ALA A 100 17.15 -20.45 0.76
CA ALA A 100 18.59 -20.46 0.90
C ALA A 100 19.03 -19.30 1.83
N PRO A 101 20.06 -19.48 2.67
CA PRO A 101 20.49 -18.44 3.61
C PRO A 101 20.83 -17.09 2.96
N TRP A 102 21.34 -17.08 1.73
CA TRP A 102 21.67 -15.86 0.98
C TRP A 102 20.45 -15.19 0.32
N HIS A 103 19.28 -15.82 0.34
CA HIS A 103 18.01 -15.25 -0.09
C HIS A 103 17.12 -14.82 1.07
N LYS A 104 17.57 -15.05 2.31
CA LYS A 104 16.86 -14.66 3.52
C LYS A 104 16.65 -13.13 3.54
N ASP A 105 15.46 -12.71 3.93
CA ASP A 105 15.04 -11.30 4.00
C ASP A 105 15.04 -10.54 2.65
N ARG A 106 15.23 -11.25 1.52
CA ARG A 106 15.13 -10.63 0.20
C ARG A 106 13.65 -10.41 -0.16
N PRO A 107 13.21 -9.15 -0.38
CA PRO A 107 11.84 -8.88 -0.79
C PRO A 107 11.60 -9.32 -2.24
N LEU A 108 10.32 -9.46 -2.59
CA LEU A 108 9.92 -9.70 -3.97
C LEU A 108 10.31 -8.51 -4.86
N THR A 109 10.67 -8.80 -6.11
CA THR A 109 10.92 -7.74 -7.09
C THR A 109 9.61 -7.08 -7.53
N PRO A 110 9.61 -5.80 -7.97
CA PRO A 110 8.38 -5.11 -8.39
C PRO A 110 7.62 -5.85 -9.50
N LYS A 111 8.35 -6.50 -10.43
CA LYS A 111 7.75 -7.31 -11.51
C LYS A 111 7.05 -8.55 -10.98
N GLN A 112 7.64 -9.21 -9.98
CA GLN A 112 7.03 -10.39 -9.34
C GLN A 112 5.76 -10.00 -8.57
N ASN A 113 5.80 -8.88 -7.83
CA ASN A 113 4.60 -8.35 -7.14
C ASN A 113 3.46 -8.09 -8.13
N ALA A 114 3.72 -7.32 -9.19
CA ALA A 114 2.70 -7.02 -10.19
C ALA A 114 2.12 -8.28 -10.86
N PHE A 115 2.96 -9.29 -11.12
CA PHE A 115 2.50 -10.55 -11.70
C PHE A 115 1.63 -11.36 -10.73
N LEU A 116 2.04 -11.48 -9.46
CA LEU A 116 1.30 -12.22 -8.44
C LEU A 116 -0.05 -11.56 -8.13
N GLU A 117 -0.07 -10.23 -7.99
CA GLU A 117 -1.29 -9.46 -7.78
C GLU A 117 -2.27 -9.61 -8.94
N LYS A 118 -1.78 -9.52 -10.19
CA LYS A 118 -2.61 -9.74 -11.39
C LYS A 118 -3.28 -11.12 -11.38
N ASN A 119 -2.57 -12.13 -10.90
CA ASN A 119 -3.07 -13.50 -10.76
C ASN A 119 -3.90 -13.73 -9.47
N GLY A 120 -4.05 -12.71 -8.61
CA GLY A 120 -4.88 -12.76 -7.40
C GLY A 120 -4.23 -13.47 -6.21
N VAL A 121 -2.90 -13.64 -6.24
CA VAL A 121 -2.11 -14.21 -5.15
C VAL A 121 -1.81 -13.12 -4.13
N ALA A 122 -1.98 -13.43 -2.84
CA ALA A 122 -1.60 -12.51 -1.76
C ALA A 122 -0.07 -12.49 -1.62
N ILE A 123 0.52 -11.30 -1.65
CA ILE A 123 1.98 -11.09 -1.55
C ILE A 123 2.48 -10.97 -0.11
N ASP A 124 1.57 -10.80 0.86
CA ASP A 124 1.92 -10.55 2.27
C ASP A 124 2.65 -11.74 2.90
N GLY A 125 3.88 -11.49 3.37
CA GLY A 125 4.74 -12.49 4.01
C GLY A 125 5.39 -13.49 3.07
N LEU A 126 5.34 -13.28 1.74
CA LEU A 126 6.12 -14.08 0.80
C LEU A 126 7.56 -13.59 0.73
N SER A 127 8.50 -14.53 0.71
CA SER A 127 9.90 -14.26 0.36
C SER A 127 10.11 -14.28 -1.15
N PHE A 128 11.25 -13.76 -1.61
CA PHE A 128 11.65 -13.84 -3.02
C PHE A 128 11.62 -15.27 -3.58
N THR A 129 12.05 -16.26 -2.80
CA THR A 129 12.10 -17.68 -3.21
C THR A 129 10.71 -18.28 -3.34
N HIS A 130 9.81 -17.98 -2.40
CA HIS A 130 8.43 -18.43 -2.44
C HIS A 130 7.65 -17.77 -3.57
N GLY A 131 7.83 -16.46 -3.76
CA GLY A 131 7.23 -15.73 -4.87
C GLY A 131 7.67 -16.30 -6.23
N SER A 132 8.97 -16.59 -6.39
CA SER A 132 9.50 -17.22 -7.61
C SER A 132 8.90 -18.61 -7.84
N GLN A 133 8.84 -19.44 -6.79
CA GLN A 133 8.22 -20.77 -6.86
C GLN A 133 6.75 -20.70 -7.29
N ILE A 134 5.97 -19.79 -6.70
CA ILE A 134 4.57 -19.61 -7.05
C ILE A 134 4.46 -19.20 -8.53
N ILE A 135 5.28 -18.26 -8.99
CA ILE A 135 5.29 -17.84 -10.40
C ILE A 135 5.57 -19.02 -11.33
N ASP A 136 6.60 -19.82 -11.04
CA ASP A 136 6.93 -21.01 -11.83
C ASP A 136 5.74 -21.99 -11.89
N THR A 137 5.08 -22.23 -10.76
CA THR A 137 3.92 -23.13 -10.71
C THR A 137 2.73 -22.58 -11.50
N LEU A 138 2.48 -21.28 -11.46
CA LEU A 138 1.42 -20.65 -12.25
C LEU A 138 1.68 -20.77 -13.75
N LEU A 139 2.92 -20.59 -14.18
CA LEU A 139 3.31 -20.73 -15.59
C LEU A 139 3.15 -22.18 -16.06
N LYS A 140 3.65 -23.15 -15.27
CA LYS A 140 3.49 -24.59 -15.58
C LYS A 140 2.03 -25.00 -15.68
N ARG A 141 1.16 -24.56 -14.75
CA ARG A 141 -0.28 -24.86 -14.81
C ARG A 141 -0.93 -24.29 -16.07
N ARG A 142 -0.51 -23.08 -16.49
CA ARG A 142 -1.00 -22.46 -17.72
C ARG A 142 -0.58 -23.25 -18.96
N GLU A 143 0.65 -23.71 -19.02
CA GLU A 143 1.16 -24.55 -20.12
C GLU A 143 0.45 -25.91 -20.18
N GLN A 144 0.13 -26.49 -19.02
CA GLN A 144 -0.60 -27.75 -18.91
C GLN A 144 -2.10 -27.63 -19.16
N GLY A 145 -2.65 -26.41 -19.30
CA GLY A 145 -4.10 -26.20 -19.47
C GLY A 145 -4.95 -26.48 -18.23
N VAL A 146 -4.32 -26.52 -17.04
CA VAL A 146 -4.98 -26.73 -15.75
C VAL A 146 -5.64 -25.44 -15.29
N CYS A 147 -6.59 -25.53 -14.35
CA CYS A 147 -7.32 -24.39 -13.82
C CYS A 147 -6.40 -23.30 -13.27
N THR A 148 -6.83 -22.05 -13.44
CA THR A 148 -6.12 -20.88 -12.92
C THR A 148 -6.21 -20.81 -11.40
N TYR A 149 -5.26 -20.10 -10.77
CA TYR A 149 -5.26 -19.87 -9.33
C TYR A 149 -6.59 -19.30 -8.80
N LYS A 150 -7.19 -18.35 -9.53
CA LYS A 150 -8.48 -17.75 -9.15
C LYS A 150 -9.61 -18.77 -9.18
N GLN A 151 -9.63 -19.65 -10.19
CA GLN A 151 -10.61 -20.73 -10.29
C GLN A 151 -10.39 -21.76 -9.18
N ALA A 152 -9.15 -22.19 -8.94
CA ALA A 152 -8.80 -23.11 -7.87
C ALA A 152 -9.23 -22.57 -6.50
N LYS A 153 -8.86 -21.33 -6.17
CA LYS A 153 -9.26 -20.64 -4.93
C LYS A 153 -10.78 -20.59 -4.74
N CYS A 154 -11.51 -20.43 -5.84
CA CYS A 154 -12.97 -20.36 -5.83
C CYS A 154 -13.61 -21.73 -5.58
N LEU A 155 -13.11 -22.76 -6.24
CA LEU A 155 -13.60 -24.13 -6.16
C LEU A 155 -13.22 -24.83 -4.84
N GLN A 156 -12.03 -24.57 -4.30
CA GLN A 156 -11.62 -25.08 -2.99
C GLN A 156 -12.52 -24.56 -1.86
N LYS A 157 -13.00 -23.31 -1.94
CA LYS A 157 -14.00 -22.80 -0.97
C LYS A 157 -15.30 -23.58 -1.00
N ALA A 158 -15.64 -24.19 -2.13
CA ALA A 158 -16.80 -25.05 -2.32
C ALA A 158 -16.49 -26.54 -2.03
N GLY A 159 -15.26 -26.88 -1.62
CA GLY A 159 -14.85 -28.23 -1.25
C GLY A 159 -14.40 -29.11 -2.42
N PHE A 160 -14.12 -28.54 -3.59
CA PHE A 160 -13.62 -29.31 -4.73
C PHE A 160 -12.10 -29.47 -4.70
N ASP A 161 -11.63 -30.65 -5.12
CA ASP A 161 -10.24 -30.86 -5.48
C ASP A 161 -9.94 -30.21 -6.84
N THR A 162 -8.88 -29.41 -6.87
CA THR A 162 -8.49 -28.59 -8.03
C THR A 162 -7.08 -28.91 -8.54
N THR A 163 -6.41 -29.94 -7.99
CA THR A 163 -5.00 -30.21 -8.29
C THR A 163 -4.78 -30.49 -9.79
N GLU A 164 -5.63 -31.32 -10.40
CA GLU A 164 -5.53 -31.71 -11.82
C GLU A 164 -6.72 -31.26 -12.68
N MET A 165 -7.50 -30.28 -12.22
CA MET A 165 -8.72 -29.89 -12.92
C MET A 165 -8.43 -29.04 -14.17
N GLU A 166 -8.96 -29.44 -15.33
CA GLU A 166 -8.82 -28.68 -16.58
C GLU A 166 -9.47 -27.28 -16.47
N PHE A 167 -8.87 -26.27 -17.11
CA PHE A 167 -9.36 -24.90 -17.15
C PHE A 167 -10.82 -24.77 -17.59
N GLN A 168 -11.22 -25.46 -18.65
CA GLN A 168 -12.58 -25.40 -19.19
C GLN A 168 -13.60 -26.04 -18.24
N ARG A 169 -13.25 -27.19 -17.66
CA ARG A 169 -14.08 -27.88 -16.67
C ARG A 169 -14.27 -27.03 -15.42
N ALA A 170 -13.21 -26.42 -14.92
CA ALA A 170 -13.28 -25.51 -13.78
C ALA A 170 -14.21 -24.32 -14.04
N GLY A 171 -14.14 -23.72 -15.24
CA GLY A 171 -15.04 -22.64 -15.65
C GLY A 171 -16.52 -23.05 -15.65
N LYS A 172 -16.84 -24.22 -16.23
CA LYS A 172 -18.20 -24.76 -16.23
C LYS A 172 -18.72 -25.04 -14.82
N LEU A 173 -17.88 -25.62 -13.95
CA LEU A 173 -18.24 -25.89 -12.55
C LEU A 173 -18.51 -24.61 -11.77
N ILE A 174 -17.70 -23.56 -11.95
CA ILE A 174 -17.94 -22.25 -11.32
C ILE A 174 -19.26 -21.66 -11.81
N GLY A 175 -19.57 -21.77 -13.11
CA GLY A 175 -20.85 -21.33 -13.65
C GLY A 175 -22.04 -22.09 -13.03
N ALA A 176 -21.92 -23.41 -12.89
CA ALA A 176 -22.93 -24.24 -12.23
C ALA A 176 -23.09 -23.88 -10.74
N LEU A 177 -21.99 -23.65 -10.02
CA LEU A 177 -22.00 -23.20 -8.62
C LEU A 177 -22.67 -21.84 -8.48
N ALA A 178 -22.39 -20.90 -9.38
CA ALA A 178 -23.01 -19.58 -9.38
C ALA A 178 -24.54 -19.68 -9.58
N ALA A 179 -25.01 -20.56 -10.49
CA ALA A 179 -26.44 -20.79 -10.72
C ALA A 179 -27.17 -21.32 -9.48
N VAL A 180 -26.50 -22.14 -8.66
CA VAL A 180 -27.05 -22.66 -7.39
C VAL A 180 -26.75 -21.78 -6.16
N LYS A 181 -26.36 -20.51 -6.37
CA LYS A 181 -26.01 -19.55 -5.30
C LYS A 181 -24.91 -20.04 -4.37
N TRP A 182 -23.88 -20.72 -4.91
CA TRP A 182 -22.73 -21.22 -4.14
C TRP A 182 -23.11 -22.24 -3.07
N GLN A 183 -24.11 -23.08 -3.34
CA GLN A 183 -24.54 -24.17 -2.46
C GLN A 183 -24.18 -25.52 -3.11
N PRO A 184 -23.02 -26.13 -2.81
CA PRO A 184 -22.52 -27.30 -3.54
C PRO A 184 -23.47 -28.50 -3.52
N TRP A 185 -24.23 -28.70 -2.44
CA TRP A 185 -25.21 -29.80 -2.31
C TRP A 185 -26.41 -29.69 -3.26
N ARG A 186 -26.66 -28.50 -3.82
CA ARG A 186 -27.72 -28.27 -4.83
C ARG A 186 -27.28 -28.64 -6.24
N LEU A 187 -25.98 -28.91 -6.46
CA LEU A 187 -25.50 -29.36 -7.76
C LEU A 187 -26.04 -30.76 -8.10
N PRO A 188 -26.16 -31.07 -9.40
CA PRO A 188 -26.35 -32.44 -9.87
C PRO A 188 -25.35 -33.41 -9.22
N PRO A 189 -25.76 -34.63 -8.83
CA PRO A 189 -24.91 -35.56 -8.10
C PRO A 189 -23.55 -35.85 -8.75
N ASP A 190 -23.49 -35.84 -10.08
CA ASP A 190 -22.29 -36.03 -10.91
C ASP A 190 -21.28 -34.87 -10.84
N LEU A 191 -21.76 -33.68 -10.47
CA LEU A 191 -20.95 -32.45 -10.35
C LEU A 191 -20.64 -32.06 -8.91
N ARG A 192 -21.05 -32.87 -7.92
CA ARG A 192 -20.75 -32.60 -6.51
C ARG A 192 -19.28 -32.90 -6.20
N PRO A 193 -18.69 -32.20 -5.21
CA PRO A 193 -17.36 -32.55 -4.76
C PRO A 193 -17.36 -33.98 -4.20
N GLN A 194 -16.36 -34.78 -4.57
CA GLN A 194 -16.20 -36.10 -3.98
C GLN A 194 -15.84 -35.91 -2.51
N SER A 195 -16.61 -36.55 -1.64
CA SER A 195 -16.31 -36.57 -0.21
C SER A 195 -15.09 -37.47 -0.01
N ASN A 196 -13.95 -36.86 0.28
CA ASN A 196 -12.78 -37.57 0.82
C ASN A 196 -12.95 -37.73 2.33
#